data_AF-A0A974S161-F1
#
_entry.id   AF-A0A974S161-F1
#
_cell.length_a   1.000
_cell.length_b   1.000
_cell.length_c   1.000
_cell.angle_alpha   90.00
_cell.angle_beta   90.00
_cell.angle_gamma   90.00
#
_symmetry.space_group_name_H-M   'P 1'
#
loop_
_entity.id
_entity.type
_entity.pdbx_description
1 polymer ?
#
loop_
_entity_poly.entity_id
_entity_poly.type
_entity_poly.pdbx_seq_one_letter_code
_entity_poly.pdbx_strand_id
1 'polypeptide(L)' 'MKIAWYLNLIGLIFSIIGFTKLGHSNSQNLFLISGLTIQTIAVVMYYISKFKDNRAK' A
#
# COMPACT_ATOMS: atom_id res chain seq x y z
N MET A 1 0.30 0.53 -17.22
CA MET A 1 0.13 0.42 -15.75
C MET A 1 1.42 0.80 -15.00
N LYS A 2 1.97 2.00 -15.19
CA LYS A 2 3.20 2.42 -14.47
C LYS A 2 2.87 3.14 -13.15
N ILE A 3 1.77 3.90 -13.13
CA ILE A 3 1.34 4.74 -12.00
C ILE A 3 1.03 3.92 -10.72
N ALA A 4 0.36 2.76 -10.86
CA ALA A 4 -0.01 1.90 -9.73
C ALA A 4 1.22 1.28 -9.06
N TRP A 5 2.28 1.05 -9.85
CA TRP A 5 3.54 0.50 -9.36
C TRP A 5 4.28 1.52 -8.49
N TYR A 6 4.31 2.80 -8.92
CA TYR A 6 4.87 3.90 -8.13
C TYR A 6 4.10 4.13 -6.82
N LEU A 7 2.76 4.09 -6.86
CA LEU A 7 1.92 4.20 -5.65
C LEU A 7 2.19 3.07 -4.66
N ASN A 8 2.37 1.83 -5.15
CA ASN A 8 2.70 0.69 -4.31
C ASN A 8 4.10 0.81 -3.69
N LEU A 9 5.09 1.29 -4.46
CA LEU A 9 6.45 1.52 -3.98
C LEU A 9 6.48 2.59 -2.87
N ILE A 10 5.74 3.69 -3.04
CA ILE A 10 5.60 4.74 -2.02
C ILE A 10 4.95 4.16 -0.75
N GLY A 11 3.85 3.43 -0.88
CA GLY A 11 3.19 2.76 0.25
C GLY A 11 4.11 1.80 1.01
N LEU A 12 4.94 1.03 0.29
CA LEU A 12 5.94 0.13 0.87
C LEU A 12 6.97 0.89 1.73
N ILE A 13 7.49 2.01 1.23
CA ILE A 13 8.48 2.83 1.95
C ILE A 13 7.88 3.37 3.25
N PHE A 14 6.64 3.88 3.22
CA PHE A 14 5.94 4.35 4.41
C PHE A 14 5.67 3.23 5.43
N SER A 15 5.26 2.04 4.97
CA SER A 15 5.05 0.87 5.84
C SER A 15 6.35 0.44 6.54
N ILE A 16 7.49 0.43 5.83
CA ILE A 16 8.80 0.09 6.41
C ILE A 16 9.21 1.10 7.49
N ILE A 17 9.10 2.42 7.19
CA ILE A 17 9.44 3.48 8.15
C ILE A 17 8.58 3.39 9.41
N GLY A 18 7.28 3.11 9.25
CA GLY A 18 6.40 2.92 10.39
C GLY A 18 6.76 1.67 11.21
N PHE A 19 7.12 0.55 10.57
CA PHE A 19 7.56 -0.68 11.25
C PHE A 19 8.82 -0.45 12.10
N THR A 20 9.80 0.30 11.56
CA THR A 20 11.02 0.64 12.30
C THR A 20 10.73 1.48 13.54
N LYS A 21 9.71 2.35 13.50
CA LYS A 21 9.30 3.16 14.66
C LYS A 21 8.48 2.39 15.69
N LEU A 22 7.83 1.29 15.30
CA LEU A 22 6.98 0.49 16.20
C LEU A 22 7.82 -0.32 17.22
N GLY A 23 9.05 -0.68 16.87
CA GLY A 23 9.99 -1.33 17.78
C GLY A 23 10.61 -0.41 18.84
N HIS A 24 10.47 0.92 18.71
CA HIS A 24 11.16 1.88 19.59
C HIS A 24 10.24 2.54 20.63
N SER A 25 8.93 2.60 20.40
CA SER A 25 7.99 3.15 21.37
C SER A 25 6.59 2.62 21.09
N ASN A 26 5.87 2.24 22.15
CA ASN A 26 4.52 1.64 22.14
C ASN A 26 3.41 2.62 21.70
N SER A 27 3.77 3.60 20.87
CA SER A 27 2.89 4.63 20.35
C SER A 27 2.35 4.18 18.99
N GLN A 28 1.03 4.26 18.82
CA GLN A 28 0.34 3.98 17.56
C GLN A 28 0.99 4.79 16.42
N ASN A 29 1.79 4.12 15.58
CA ASN A 29 2.48 4.79 14.47
C ASN A 29 1.49 5.10 13.35
N LEU A 30 1.02 6.35 13.32
CA LEU A 30 0.21 6.92 12.25
C LEU A 30 0.81 6.70 10.84
N PHE A 31 2.15 6.65 10.74
CA PHE A 31 2.88 6.36 9.50
C PHE A 31 2.71 4.91 9.01
N LEU A 32 2.57 3.96 9.94
CA LEU A 32 2.35 2.56 9.61
C LEU A 32 0.93 2.34 9.12
N ILE A 33 -0.04 2.95 9.80
CA ILE A 33 -1.46 2.90 9.41
C ILE A 33 -1.63 3.52 8.03
N SER A 34 -1.09 4.73 7.80
CA SER A 34 -1.21 5.40 6.49
C SER A 34 -0.49 4.63 5.38
N GLY A 35 0.70 4.06 5.63
CA GLY A 35 1.43 3.22 4.69
C GLY A 35 0.65 1.96 4.28
N LEU A 36 0.09 1.25 5.26
CA LEU A 36 -0.72 0.04 5.04
C LEU A 36 -2.03 0.36 4.31
N THR A 37 -2.68 1.49 4.62
CA THR A 37 -3.89 1.94 3.92
C THR A 37 -3.60 2.20 2.44
N ILE A 38 -2.51 2.91 2.13
CA ILE A 38 -2.11 3.19 0.74
C ILE A 38 -1.79 1.90 -0.02
N GLN A 39 -1.09 0.95 0.62
CA GLN A 39 -0.81 -0.38 0.05
C GLN A 39 -2.09 -1.15 -0.25
N THR A 40 -3.03 -1.17 0.69
CA THR A 40 -4.31 -1.86 0.54
C THR A 40 -5.08 -1.30 -0.65
N ILE A 41 -5.16 0.02 -0.79
CA ILE A 41 -5.82 0.69 -1.93
C ILE A 41 -5.14 0.32 -3.25
N ALA A 42 -3.81 0.29 -3.30
CA ALA A 42 -3.07 -0.09 -4.51
C ALA A 42 -3.36 -1.54 -4.94
N VAL A 43 -3.42 -2.47 -3.99
CA VAL A 43 -3.75 -3.89 -4.24
C VAL A 43 -5.19 -4.04 -4.72
N VAL A 44 -6.14 -3.33 -4.09
CA VAL A 44 -7.56 -3.34 -4.49
C VAL A 44 -7.71 -2.80 -5.92
N MET A 45 -7.07 -1.68 -6.26
CA MET A 45 -7.10 -1.13 -7.63
C MET A 45 -6.51 -2.09 -8.67
N TYR A 46 -5.42 -2.79 -8.31
CA TYR A 46 -4.84 -3.81 -9.18
C TYR A 46 -5.82 -4.97 -9.43
N TYR A 47 -6.45 -5.48 -8.37
CA TYR A 47 -7.44 -6.55 -8.49
C TYR A 47 -8.67 -6.13 -9.29
N ILE A 48 -9.19 -4.92 -9.07
CA ILE A 48 -10.32 -4.37 -9.86
C ILE A 48 -9.94 -4.26 -11.34
N SER A 49 -8.75 -3.74 -11.66
CA SER A 49 -8.28 -3.68 -13.05
C SER A 49 -8.17 -5.07 -13.67
N LYS A 50 -7.59 -6.03 -12.93
CA LYS A 50 -7.45 -7.42 -13.38
C LYS A 50 -8.81 -8.10 -13.59
N PHE A 51 -9.80 -7.81 -12.75
CA PHE A 51 -11.15 -8.36 -12.88
C PHE A 51 -11.89 -7.77 -14.08
N LYS A 52 -11.73 -6.46 -14.33
CA LYS A 52 -12.25 -5.80 -15.54
C LYS A 52 -11.66 -6.40 -16.81
N ASP A 53 -10.35 -6.60 -16.86
CA ASP A 53 -9.66 -7.17 -18.02
C ASP A 53 -10.09 -8.61 -18.32
N ASN A 54 -10.28 -9.44 -17.28
CA ASN A 54 -10.74 -10.82 -17.46
C ASN A 54 -12.20 -10.95 -17.87
N ARG A 55 -13.04 -9.94 -17.61
CA ARG A 55 -14.45 -9.92 -18.02
C ARG A 55 -14.65 -9.37 -19.43
N ALA A 56 -13.64 -8.67 -19.96
CA ALA A 56 -13.63 -8.10 -21.31
C ALA A 56 -13.01 -9.05 -22.35
N LYS A 57 -12.48 -10.20 -21.93
CA LYS A 57 -12.08 -11.33 -22.78
C LYS A 57 -13.15 -12.42 -22.73
#